data_AF-A0A9E1SWI8-F1
#
_entry.id   AF-A0A9E1SWI8-F1
#
_cell.length_a   1.000
_cell.length_b   1.000
_cell.length_c   1.000
_cell.angle_alpha   90.00
_cell.angle_beta   90.00
_cell.angle_gamma   90.00
#
_symmetry.space_group_name_H-M   'P 1'
#
loop_
_entity.id
_entity.type
_entity.pdbx_description
1 polymer ?
#
loop_
_entity_poly.entity_id
_entity_poly.type
_entity_poly.pdbx_seq_one_letter_code
_entity_poly.pdbx_strand_id
1 'polypeptide(L)' 'RSHVLQTKSVMTDQKPAKASSNITVNEMDSVDSALCEMLRENADCCIVQDSAGSVVGYLNKKDIAEVVKPLEA' A
#
# COMPACT_ATOMS: atom_id res chain seq x y z
N ARG A 1 -16.55 0.20 16.02
CA ARG A 1 -15.21 0.79 15.76
C ARG A 1 -14.86 0.43 14.32
N SER A 2 -14.67 1.41 13.44
CA SER A 2 -14.17 1.11 12.09
C SER A 2 -12.70 0.67 12.24
N HIS A 3 -12.37 -0.55 11.83
CA HIS A 3 -10.99 -1.03 11.85
C HIS A 3 -10.33 -0.55 10.57
N VAL A 4 -9.69 0.62 10.61
CA VAL A 4 -8.90 1.12 9.49
C VAL A 4 -7.66 0.24 9.38
N LEU A 5 -7.50 -0.41 8.23
CA LEU A 5 -6.34 -1.23 7.93
C LEU A 5 -5.18 -0.32 7.51
N GLN A 6 -4.06 -0.43 8.20
CA GLN A 6 -2.86 0.37 7.95
C GLN A 6 -1.94 -0.34 6.97
N THR A 7 -1.19 0.44 6.17
CA THR A 7 -0.23 -0.09 5.19
C THR A 7 0.77 -1.04 5.83
N LYS A 8 1.29 -0.74 7.03
CA LYS A 8 2.21 -1.62 7.77
C LYS A 8 1.68 -3.02 8.07
N SER A 9 0.36 -3.20 8.08
CA SER A 9 -0.27 -4.49 8.41
C SER A 9 -0.44 -5.39 7.18
N VAL A 10 -0.24 -4.85 5.97
CA VAL A 10 -0.48 -5.54 4.70
C VAL A 10 0.79 -5.61 3.85
N MET A 11 1.73 -4.68 4.06
CA MET A 11 2.95 -4.59 3.28
C MET A 11 3.80 -5.87 3.31
N THR A 12 4.64 -5.98 2.29
CA THR A 12 5.59 -7.07 2.07
C THR A 12 7.02 -6.54 1.97
N ASP A 13 8.00 -7.38 2.26
CA ASP A 13 9.42 -7.07 2.06
C ASP A 13 9.86 -7.19 0.60
N GLN A 14 8.97 -7.67 -0.27
CA GLN A 14 9.27 -7.88 -1.69
C GLN A 14 9.25 -6.57 -2.46
N LYS A 15 10.46 -6.11 -2.83
CA LYS A 15 10.61 -4.92 -3.67
C LYS A 15 10.00 -5.14 -5.05
N PRO A 16 9.14 -4.22 -5.52
CA PRO A 16 8.55 -4.29 -6.85
C PRO A 16 9.62 -4.17 -7.95
N ALA A 17 9.33 -4.78 -9.11
CA ALA A 17 10.23 -4.75 -10.25
C ALA A 17 10.50 -3.31 -10.71
N LYS A 18 11.75 -3.01 -11.10
CA LYS A 18 12.30 -1.67 -11.38
C LYS A 18 11.57 -0.79 -12.41
N ALA A 19 10.53 -1.28 -13.09
CA ALA A 19 9.87 -0.60 -14.20
C ALA A 19 8.50 0.02 -13.88
N SER A 20 7.94 -0.20 -12.69
CA SER A 20 6.68 0.43 -12.29
C SER A 20 6.90 1.84 -11.75
N SER A 21 6.02 2.78 -12.12
CA SER A 21 5.84 4.01 -11.35
C SER A 21 5.51 3.65 -9.92
N ASN A 22 6.28 4.18 -8.98
CA ASN A 22 6.11 3.91 -7.56
C ASN A 22 5.85 5.23 -6.84
N ILE A 23 4.86 5.25 -5.96
CA ILE A 23 4.64 6.35 -5.01
C ILE A 23 5.19 5.97 -3.63
N THR A 24 5.36 6.94 -2.75
CA THR A 24 5.82 6.72 -1.37
C THR A 24 4.70 7.07 -0.41
N VAL A 25 4.42 6.20 0.56
CA VAL A 25 3.36 6.36 1.56
C VAL A 25 3.90 6.10 2.96
N ASN A 26 3.22 6.60 3.99
CA ASN A 26 3.60 6.35 5.38
C ASN A 26 3.06 4.99 5.88
N GLU A 27 3.80 4.33 6.77
CA GLU A 27 3.42 3.04 7.37
C GLU A 27 2.12 3.08 8.19
N MET A 28 1.73 4.28 8.65
CA MET A 28 0.51 4.51 9.42
C MET A 28 -0.67 4.95 8.56
N ASP A 29 -0.45 5.22 7.26
CA ASP A 29 -1.52 5.54 6.32
C ASP A 29 -2.48 4.36 6.17
N SER A 30 -3.73 4.68 5.84
CA SER A 30 -4.72 3.65 5.54
C SER A 30 -4.42 2.99 4.20
N VAL A 31 -4.79 1.72 4.08
CA VAL A 31 -4.74 1.01 2.79
C VAL A 31 -5.63 1.69 1.74
N ASP A 32 -6.78 2.24 2.14
CA ASP A 32 -7.69 2.95 1.25
C ASP A 32 -7.06 4.20 0.64
N SER A 33 -6.37 5.02 1.47
CA SER A 33 -5.67 6.20 0.99
C SER A 33 -4.49 5.84 0.08
N ALA A 34 -3.70 4.83 0.45
CA ALA A 34 -2.60 4.34 -0.39
C ALA A 34 -3.11 3.82 -1.74
N LEU A 35 -4.21 3.05 -1.76
CA LEU A 35 -4.83 2.57 -2.99
C LEU A 35 -5.34 3.72 -3.86
N CYS A 36 -5.98 4.73 -3.25
CA CYS A 36 -6.45 5.92 -3.97
C CYS A 36 -5.29 6.66 -4.65
N GLU A 37 -4.17 6.84 -3.96
CA GLU A 37 -2.99 7.48 -4.55
C GLU A 37 -2.35 6.62 -5.64
N MET A 38 -2.25 5.29 -5.45
CA MET A 38 -1.76 4.38 -6.50
C MET A 38 -2.59 4.53 -7.78
N LEU A 39 -3.91 4.56 -7.66
CA LEU A 39 -4.81 4.70 -8.81
C LEU A 39 -4.68 6.08 -9.48
N ARG A 40 -4.52 7.14 -8.69
CA ARG A 40 -4.36 8.51 -9.20
C ARG A 40 -3.07 8.67 -10.01
N GLU A 41 -1.97 8.12 -9.50
CA GLU A 41 -0.65 8.21 -10.13
C GLU A 41 -0.40 7.09 -11.15
N ASN A 42 -1.40 6.23 -11.40
CA ASN A 42 -1.27 5.03 -12.22
C ASN A 42 -0.05 4.17 -11.82
N ALA A 43 0.20 4.08 -10.52
CA ALA A 43 1.23 3.27 -9.91
C ALA A 43 0.70 1.86 -9.61
N ASP A 44 1.58 0.87 -9.73
CA ASP A 44 1.22 -0.53 -9.44
C ASP A 44 1.60 -0.95 -8.02
N CYS A 45 2.44 -0.15 -7.37
CA CYS A 45 2.88 -0.38 -6.01
C CYS A 45 3.38 0.90 -5.33
N CYS A 46 3.50 0.83 -4.01
CA CYS A 46 4.04 1.86 -3.15
C CYS A 46 5.29 1.37 -2.43
N ILE A 47 6.17 2.31 -2.13
CA ILE A 47 7.20 2.19 -1.11
C ILE A 47 6.60 2.67 0.20
N VAL A 48 6.64 1.84 1.24
CA VAL A 48 6.16 2.19 2.58
C VAL A 48 7.35 2.68 3.41
N GLN A 49 7.19 3.86 4.00
CA GLN A 49 8.21 4.46 4.86
C GLN A 49 7.70 4.69 6.28
N ASP A 50 8.60 4.55 7.25
CA ASP A 50 8.35 5.02 8.61
C ASP A 50 8.35 6.56 8.69
N SER A 51 8.07 7.12 9.86
CA SER A 51 8.12 8.57 10.08
C SER A 51 9.52 9.18 9.95
N ALA A 52 10.58 8.36 9.95
CA ALA A 52 11.96 8.80 9.76
C ALA A 52 12.38 8.80 8.27
N GLY A 53 11.51 8.33 7.37
CA GLY A 53 11.80 8.20 5.94
C GLY A 53 12.53 6.91 5.57
N SER A 54 12.70 5.98 6.50
CA SER A 54 13.30 4.66 6.22
C SER A 54 12.28 3.79 5.49
N VAL A 55 12.72 3.06 4.47
CA VAL A 55 11.86 2.09 3.80
C VAL A 55 11.64 0.89 4.70
N VAL A 56 10.40 0.63 5.07
CA VAL A 56 9.99 -0.48 5.95
C VAL A 56 9.20 -1.56 5.24
N GLY A 57 8.82 -1.34 3.99
CA GLY A 57 8.16 -2.35 3.16
C GLY A 57 7.67 -1.81 1.83
N TYR A 58 6.91 -2.65 1.14
CA TYR A 58 6.30 -2.37 -0.14
C TYR A 58 4.86 -2.85 -0.12
N LEU A 59 3.99 -2.18 -0.87
CA LEU A 59 2.59 -2.57 -0.97
C LEU A 59 2.18 -2.54 -2.43
N ASN A 60 1.58 -3.62 -2.94
CA ASN A 60 1.04 -3.66 -4.30
C ASN A 60 -0.48 -3.93 -4.29
N LYS A 61 -1.13 -3.74 -5.43
CA LYS A 61 -2.59 -3.91 -5.58
C LYS A 61 -3.06 -5.34 -5.24
N LYS A 62 -2.23 -6.37 -5.47
CA LYS A 62 -2.56 -7.76 -5.15
C LYS A 62 -2.57 -7.97 -3.64
N ASP A 63 -1.58 -7.45 -2.91
CA ASP A 63 -1.53 -7.55 -1.44
C ASP A 63 -2.80 -6.94 -0.82
N ILE A 64 -3.26 -5.80 -1.35
CA ILE A 64 -4.50 -5.15 -0.94
C ILE A 64 -5.71 -6.05 -1.23
N ALA A 65 -5.82 -6.59 -2.44
CA ALA A 65 -6.93 -7.45 -2.85
C ALA A 65 -7.03 -8.75 -2.03
N GLU A 66 -5.93 -9.27 -1.51
CA GLU A 66 -5.93 -10.46 -0.64
C GLU A 66 -6.53 -10.18 0.74
N VAL A 67 -6.49 -8.93 1.21
CA VAL A 67 -7.01 -8.55 2.53
C VAL A 67 -8.39 -7.89 2.46
N VAL A 68 -8.68 -7.17 1.38
CA VAL A 68 -9.99 -6.55 1.16
C VAL A 68 -10.94 -7.59 0.59
N LYS A 69 -11.86 -8.08 1.43
CA LYS A 69 -12.96 -8.93 0.95
C LYS A 69 -13.83 -8.13 -0.02
N PRO A 70 -14.24 -8.72 -1.17
CA PRO A 70 -15.28 -8.12 -1.99
C PRO A 70 -16.51 -7.87 -1.11
N LEU A 71 -17.12 -6.69 -1.24
CA LEU A 71 -18.47 -6.51 -0.76
C LEU A 71 -19.34 -7.42 -1.63
N GLU A 72 -19.96 -8.45 -1.04
CA GLU A 72 -20.96 -9.24 -1.74
C GLU A 72 -22.05 -8.28 -2.26
N ALA A 73 -22.34 -8.40 -3.56
CA ALA A 73 -23.23 -7.51 -4.30
C ALA A 73 -24.70 -7.75 -3.98
#